data_AF-A0A6H9I9K0-F1
#
_entry.id   AF-A0A6H9I9K0-F1
#
_cell.length_a   1.000
_cell.length_b   1.000
_cell.length_c   1.000
_cell.angle_alpha   90.00
_cell.angle_beta   90.00
_cell.angle_gamma   90.00
#
_symmetry.space_group_name_H-M   'P 1'
#
loop_
_entity.id
_entity.type
_entity.pdbx_description
1 polymer ?
#
loop_
_entity_poly.entity_id
_entity_poly.type
_entity_poly.pdbx_seq_one_letter_code
_entity_poly.pdbx_strand_id
1 'polypeptide(L)'
;MRDVRDLVFGLDHEVGQIKGHADTLIDVETLLGQLNDKMLEVEMKGEEKSYYKEHHRTIRILWHVMRQLKTELTDSVETFDKINTDLFNEVVKNCEKEQ
;
A
#
# COMPACT_ATOMS: atom_id res chain seq x y z
N MET A 1 6.33 24.27 17.05
CA MET A 1 6.85 22.89 17.22
C MET A 1 5.64 22.00 17.44
N ARG A 2 5.56 20.87 16.74
CA ARG A 2 4.59 19.83 17.13
C ARG A 2 5.06 19.23 18.45
N ASP A 3 4.15 18.91 19.35
CA ASP A 3 4.49 18.16 20.55
C ASP A 3 4.98 16.75 20.14
N VAL A 4 5.94 16.19 20.87
CA VAL A 4 6.44 14.81 20.68
C VAL A 4 5.26 13.83 20.67
N ARG A 5 4.25 14.08 21.50
CA ARG A 5 3.02 13.30 21.52
C ARG A 5 2.30 13.31 20.17
N ASP A 6 2.16 14.46 19.53
CA ASP A 6 1.50 14.58 18.22
C ASP A 6 2.30 13.87 17.12
N LEU A 7 3.64 13.91 17.19
CA LEU A 7 4.51 13.20 16.26
C LEU A 7 4.39 11.68 16.42
N VAL A 8 4.34 11.17 17.65
CA VAL A 8 4.15 9.73 17.91
C VAL A 8 2.77 9.26 17.44
N PHE A 9 1.71 10.03 17.68
CA PHE A 9 0.38 9.70 17.15
C PHE A 9 0.35 9.70 15.63
N GLY A 10 1.03 10.66 14.98
CA GLY A 10 1.17 10.70 13.53
C GLY A 10 1.92 9.48 12.98
N LEU A 11 3.00 9.04 13.64
CA LEU A 11 3.74 7.83 13.26
C LEU A 11 2.87 6.58 13.34
N ASP A 12 2.14 6.38 14.44
CA ASP A 12 1.26 5.22 14.61
C ASP A 12 0.16 5.20 13.54
N HIS A 13 -0.40 6.38 13.21
CA HIS A 13 -1.37 6.53 12.14
C HIS A 13 -0.81 6.10 10.78
N GLU A 14 0.35 6.63 10.36
CA GLU A 14 0.95 6.28 9.07
C GLU A 14 1.37 4.82 9.00
N VAL A 15 1.88 4.25 10.09
CA VAL A 15 2.16 2.81 10.17
C VAL A 15 0.88 1.99 9.99
N GLY A 16 -0.23 2.44 10.56
CA GLY A 16 -1.54 1.84 10.36
C GLY A 16 -2.00 1.86 8.90
N GLN A 17 -1.86 3.00 8.23
CA GLN A 17 -2.18 3.14 6.80
C GLN A 17 -1.31 2.23 5.93
N ILE A 18 0.01 2.23 6.16
CA ILE A 18 0.96 1.38 5.42
C ILE A 18 0.60 -0.10 5.58
N LYS A 19 0.27 -0.55 6.79
CA LYS A 19 -0.17 -1.94 7.03
C LYS A 19 -1.46 -2.26 6.26
N GLY A 20 -2.47 -1.40 6.32
CA GLY A 20 -3.72 -1.59 5.59
C GLY A 20 -3.53 -1.66 4.07
N HIS A 21 -2.66 -0.80 3.52
CA HIS A 21 -2.30 -0.85 2.11
C HIS A 21 -1.54 -2.14 1.75
N ALA A 22 -0.64 -2.62 2.61
CA ALA A 22 0.06 -3.89 2.41
C ALA A 22 -0.89 -5.09 2.43
N ASP A 23 -1.86 -5.13 3.35
CA ASP A 23 -2.89 -6.17 3.39
C ASP A 23 -3.72 -6.18 2.09
N THR A 24 -4.08 -4.99 1.59
CA THR A 24 -4.82 -4.89 0.32
C THR A 24 -3.97 -5.36 -0.88
N LEU A 25 -2.65 -5.14 -0.86
CA LEU A 25 -1.75 -5.66 -1.91
C LEU A 25 -1.70 -7.19 -1.89
N ILE A 26 -1.68 -7.82 -0.71
CA ILE A 26 -1.73 -9.28 -0.56
C ILE A 26 -3.04 -9.84 -1.13
N ASP A 27 -4.16 -9.17 -0.90
CA ASP A 27 -5.46 -9.56 -1.47
C ASP A 27 -5.45 -9.45 -3.01
N VAL A 28 -4.88 -8.38 -3.56
CA VAL A 28 -4.75 -8.21 -5.01
C VAL A 28 -3.86 -9.30 -5.62
N GLU A 29 -2.73 -9.63 -4.98
CA GLU A 29 -1.85 -10.72 -5.43
C GLU A 29 -2.60 -12.06 -5.46
N THR A 30 -3.37 -12.35 -4.41
CA THR A 30 -4.21 -13.55 -4.33
C THR A 30 -5.22 -13.60 -5.49
N LEU A 31 -5.91 -12.49 -5.77
CA LEU A 31 -6.89 -12.41 -6.86
C LEU A 31 -6.24 -12.53 -8.25
N LEU A 32 -5.04 -11.97 -8.43
CA LEU A 32 -4.27 -12.14 -9.66
C LEU A 32 -3.86 -13.60 -9.87
N GLY A 33 -3.40 -14.29 -8.82
CA GLY A 33 -3.09 -15.72 -8.88
C GLY A 33 -4.29 -16.56 -9.29
N GLN A 34 -5.45 -16.35 -8.64
CA GLN A 34 -6.70 -17.02 -8.99
C GLN A 34 -7.15 -16.75 -10.43
N LEU A 35 -6.97 -15.52 -10.91
CA LEU A 35 -7.29 -15.18 -12.29
C LEU A 35 -6.36 -15.89 -13.27
N ASN A 36 -5.07 -15.97 -12.96
CA ASN A 36 -4.08 -16.65 -13.79
C ASN A 36 -4.43 -18.15 -13.93
N ASP A 37 -4.78 -18.81 -12.83
CA ASP A 37 -5.19 -20.22 -12.85
C ASP A 37 -6.45 -20.44 -13.70
N LYS A 38 -7.43 -19.55 -13.58
CA LYS A 38 -8.66 -19.58 -14.42
C LYS A 38 -8.35 -19.37 -15.89
N MET A 39 -7.48 -18.42 -16.22
CA MET A 39 -7.07 -18.16 -17.60
C MET A 39 -6.38 -19.39 -18.20
N LEU A 40 -5.51 -20.05 -17.43
CA LEU A 40 -4.86 -21.30 -17.85
C LEU A 40 -5.89 -22.43 -18.06
N GLU A 41 -6.86 -22.60 -17.15
CA GLU A 41 -7.91 -23.60 -17.31
C GLU A 41 -8.73 -23.37 -18.60
N VAL A 42 -9.06 -22.12 -18.89
CA VAL A 42 -9.78 -21.72 -20.11
C VAL A 42 -8.94 -21.97 -21.37
N GLU A 43 -7.64 -21.66 -21.33
CA GLU A 43 -6.70 -21.94 -22.42
C GLU A 43 -6.58 -23.44 -22.69
N MET A 44 -6.48 -24.27 -21.64
CA MET A 44 -6.45 -25.73 -21.77
C MET A 44 -7.72 -26.30 -22.44
N LYS A 45 -8.84 -25.59 -22.35
CA LYS A 45 -10.12 -25.95 -23.00
C LYS A 45 -10.30 -25.32 -24.38
N GLY A 46 -9.45 -24.38 -24.78
CA GLY A 46 -9.58 -23.61 -26.03
C GLY A 46 -10.78 -22.66 -26.05
N GLU A 47 -11.16 -22.12 -24.88
CA GLU A 47 -12.36 -21.28 -24.70
C GLU A 47 -12.03 -19.79 -24.50
N GLU A 48 -10.79 -19.34 -24.75
CA GLU A 48 -10.25 -18.03 -24.37
C GLU A 48 -11.11 -16.87 -24.89
N LYS A 49 -11.61 -17.01 -26.12
CA LYS A 49 -12.45 -15.98 -26.77
C LYS A 49 -13.76 -15.74 -26.01
N SER A 50 -14.32 -16.78 -25.38
CA SER A 50 -15.56 -16.68 -24.62
C SER A 50 -15.37 -15.94 -23.29
N TYR A 51 -14.19 -16.06 -22.68
CA TYR A 51 -13.89 -15.46 -21.37
C TYR A 51 -13.07 -14.17 -21.44
N TYR A 52 -12.56 -13.79 -22.61
CA TYR A 52 -11.71 -12.62 -22.80
C TYR A 52 -12.26 -11.35 -22.12
N LYS A 53 -13.56 -11.08 -22.30
CA LYS A 53 -14.20 -9.89 -21.72
C LYS A 53 -14.20 -9.90 -20.18
N GLU A 54 -14.41 -11.07 -19.58
CA GLU A 54 -14.41 -11.24 -18.13
C GLU A 54 -13.00 -11.09 -17.55
N HIS A 55 -12.03 -11.78 -18.14
CA HIS A 55 -10.62 -11.70 -17.72
C HIS A 55 -10.10 -10.28 -17.87
N HIS A 56 -10.30 -9.64 -19.03
CA HIS A 56 -9.89 -8.26 -19.26
C HIS A 56 -10.54 -7.30 -18.26
N ARG A 57 -11.84 -7.47 -17.94
CA ARG A 57 -12.51 -6.65 -16.92
C ARG A 57 -11.85 -6.82 -15.54
N THR A 58 -11.54 -8.05 -15.16
CA THR A 58 -10.92 -8.37 -13.86
C THR A 58 -9.53 -7.76 -13.77
N ILE A 59 -8.68 -7.96 -14.79
CA ILE A 59 -7.35 -7.34 -14.89
C ILE A 59 -7.45 -5.82 -14.75
N ARG A 60 -8.37 -5.19 -15.48
CA ARG A 60 -8.54 -3.73 -15.44
C ARG A 60 -8.91 -3.23 -14.05
N ILE A 61 -9.81 -3.93 -13.33
CA ILE A 61 -10.20 -3.56 -11.96
C ILE A 61 -8.99 -3.69 -11.03
N LEU A 62 -8.31 -4.83 -11.04
CA LEU A 62 -7.14 -5.08 -10.20
C LEU A 62 -6.02 -4.05 -10.48
N TRP A 63 -5.81 -3.69 -11.74
CA TRP A 63 -4.87 -2.65 -12.13
C TRP A 63 -5.23 -1.28 -11.55
N HIS A 64 -6.51 -0.89 -11.57
CA HIS A 64 -6.95 0.38 -10.97
C HIS A 64 -6.71 0.38 -9.46
N VAL A 65 -7.02 -0.72 -8.77
CA VAL A 65 -6.77 -0.87 -7.33
C VAL A 65 -5.28 -0.76 -7.02
N MET A 66 -4.43 -1.51 -7.73
CA MET A 66 -2.97 -1.42 -7.57
C MET A 66 -2.44 0.00 -7.78
N ARG A 67 -2.95 0.69 -8.80
CA ARG A 67 -2.51 2.05 -9.11
C ARG A 67 -2.86 3.02 -8.00
N GLN A 68 -4.05 2.91 -7.44
CA GLN A 68 -4.48 3.73 -6.31
C GLN A 68 -3.64 3.43 -5.06
N LEU A 69 -3.53 2.15 -4.69
CA LEU A 69 -2.71 1.71 -3.54
C LEU A 69 -1.26 2.18 -3.64
N LYS A 70 -0.68 2.14 -4.84
CA LYS A 70 0.69 2.62 -5.05
C LYS A 70 0.83 4.11 -4.69
N THR A 71 -0.12 4.95 -5.12
CA THR A 71 -0.11 6.38 -4.81
C THR A 71 -0.26 6.58 -3.30
N GLU A 72 -1.27 5.97 -2.69
CA GLU A 72 -1.57 6.11 -1.26
C GLU A 72 -0.41 5.60 -0.38
N LEU A 73 0.20 4.48 -0.73
CA LEU A 73 1.37 3.94 -0.03
C LEU A 73 2.58 4.87 -0.14
N THR A 74 2.80 5.47 -1.32
CA THR A 74 3.89 6.42 -1.52
C THR A 74 3.70 7.64 -0.63
N ASP A 75 2.49 8.21 -0.62
CA ASP A 75 2.14 9.38 0.19
C ASP A 75 2.28 9.10 1.70
N SER A 76 1.84 7.92 2.16
CA SER A 76 1.99 7.50 3.56
C SER A 76 3.46 7.28 3.96
N VAL A 77 4.29 6.70 3.08
CA VAL A 77 5.72 6.52 3.35
C VAL A 77 6.45 7.88 3.42
N GLU A 78 6.17 8.80 2.50
CA GLU A 78 6.74 10.15 2.53
C GLU A 78 6.33 10.90 3.81
N THR A 79 5.08 10.75 4.23
CA THR A 79 4.56 11.37 5.46
C THR A 79 5.22 10.74 6.70
N PHE A 80 5.34 9.41 6.74
CA PHE A 80 6.04 8.68 7.79
C PHE A 80 7.49 9.16 7.94
N ASP A 81 8.25 9.24 6.85
CA ASP A 81 9.65 9.66 6.85
C ASP A 81 9.81 11.10 7.37
N LYS A 82 8.89 11.99 7.00
CA LYS A 82 8.87 13.36 7.49
C LYS A 82 8.61 13.41 9.00
N ILE A 83 7.60 12.70 9.50
CA ILE A 83 7.28 12.69 10.94
C ILE A 83 8.43 12.06 11.73
N ASN A 84 9.04 10.99 11.22
CA ASN A 84 10.20 10.34 11.83
C ASN A 84 11.41 11.30 11.92
N THR A 85 11.67 12.05 10.86
CA THR A 85 12.72 13.07 10.83
C THR A 85 12.44 14.21 11.81
N ASP A 86 11.21 14.70 11.86
CA ASP A 86 10.79 15.74 12.80
C ASP A 86 10.93 15.27 14.26
N LEU A 87 10.55 14.02 14.55
CA LEU A 87 10.71 13.41 15.88
C LEU A 87 12.17 13.28 16.27
N PHE A 88 13.02 12.76 15.38
CA PHE A 88 14.45 12.64 15.65
C PHE A 88 15.08 14.01 15.96
N ASN A 89 14.76 15.02 15.15
CA ASN A 89 15.24 16.38 15.36
C ASN A 89 14.77 16.97 16.69
N GLU A 90 13.52 16.75 17.08
CA GLU A 90 12.99 17.27 18.34
C GLU A 90 13.65 16.59 19.54
N VAL A 91 13.84 15.27 19.50
CA VAL A 91 14.50 14.50 20.57
C VAL A 91 15.97 14.91 20.69
N VAL A 92 16.72 14.95 19.58
CA VAL A 92 18.15 15.30 19.61
C VAL A 92 18.36 16.75 20.06
N LYS A 93 17.59 17.71 19.53
CA LYS A 93 17.71 19.12 19.91
C LYS A 93 17.32 19.39 21.36
N ASN A 94 16.44 18.59 21.95
CA ASN A 94 16.10 18.73 23.37
C ASN A 94 17.16 18.10 24.28
N CYS A 95 17.81 17.01 23.86
CA CYS A 95 18.98 16.45 24.58
C CYS A 95 20.17 17.44 24.64
N GLU A 96 20.40 18.24 23.60
CA GLU A 96 21.49 19.23 23.57
C GLU A 96 21.25 20.46 24.47
N LYS A 97 19.99 20.73 24.86
CA LYS A 97 19.65 21.87 25.74
C LYS A 97 19.69 21.53 27.22
N GLU A 98 19.73 20.25 27.56
CA GLU A 98 19.79 19.76 28.95
C GLU A 98 21.23 19.45 29.42
N GLN A 99 22.24 19.70 28.55
CA GLN A 99 23.68 19.65 28.88
C GLN A 99 24.27 21.05 29.04
#